data_AF-A0A3M9ZQG3-F1
#
_entry.id   AF-A0A3M9ZQG3-F1
#
_cell.length_a   1.000
_cell.length_b   1.000
_cell.length_c   1.000
_cell.angle_alpha   90.00
_cell.angle_beta   90.00
_cell.angle_gamma   90.00
#
_symmetry.space_group_name_H-M   'P 1'
#
loop_
_entity.id
_entity.type
_entity.pdbx_description
1 polymer ?
#
loop_
_entity_poly.entity_id
_entity_poly.type
_entity_poly.pdbx_seq_one_letter_code
_entity_poly.pdbx_strand_id
1 'polypeptide(L)'
;MKVYGLMVLVLFMPIAYGEIHVTMQKETFGYCERLNYTITVSEVTGEIAIIHIRDAANVSSSAIPIPISSLQTPVPAPFALEYPPFKNGTYHIDAQYSGEYDTVQFEIADLGIVCLPNDTKNIVLAWVQGGISDGFMADALQRYVKHVEIPFEITESNVYDVNLPGWTMTLGSLWALGEVSDAEFIDVVNYLAKKGLLVPNGVEAEI
;
A
#
# COMPACT_ATOMS: atom_id res chain seq x y z
N MET A 1 19.07 -42.10 -68.33
CA MET A 1 18.92 -42.24 -66.87
C MET A 1 18.56 -40.88 -66.29
N LYS A 2 17.36 -40.70 -65.74
CA LYS A 2 16.98 -39.48 -65.00
C LYS A 2 17.22 -39.74 -63.52
N VAL A 3 18.14 -38.99 -62.92
CA VAL A 3 18.40 -39.02 -61.48
C VAL A 3 17.49 -37.97 -60.85
N TYR A 4 16.54 -38.40 -60.02
CA TYR A 4 15.70 -37.51 -59.23
C TYR A 4 16.36 -37.30 -57.88
N GLY A 5 16.90 -36.10 -57.66
CA GLY A 5 17.45 -35.70 -56.36
C GLY A 5 16.33 -35.49 -55.36
N LEU A 6 16.32 -36.31 -54.30
CA LEU A 6 15.42 -36.15 -53.17
C LEU A 6 15.87 -34.91 -52.37
N MET A 7 15.13 -33.80 -52.48
CA MET A 7 15.36 -32.61 -51.67
C MET A 7 14.68 -32.78 -50.32
N VAL A 8 15.46 -33.04 -49.27
CA VAL A 8 14.98 -33.11 -47.89
C VAL A 8 14.80 -31.67 -47.37
N LEU A 9 13.55 -31.26 -47.19
CA LEU A 9 13.19 -29.98 -46.59
C LEU A 9 13.30 -30.12 -45.05
N VAL A 10 14.39 -29.59 -44.47
CA VAL A 10 14.56 -29.52 -43.03
C VAL A 10 13.77 -28.31 -42.52
N LEU A 11 12.61 -28.58 -41.90
CA LEU A 11 11.83 -27.58 -41.18
C LEU A 11 12.55 -27.26 -39.86
N PHE A 12 13.19 -26.09 -39.78
CA PHE A 12 13.60 -25.50 -38.52
C PHE A 12 12.34 -24.97 -37.82
N MET A 13 11.83 -25.72 -36.83
CA MET A 13 10.88 -25.14 -35.87
C MET A 13 11.68 -24.27 -34.90
N PRO A 14 11.33 -22.98 -34.71
CA PRO A 14 11.88 -22.21 -33.61
C PRO A 14 11.46 -22.90 -32.30
N ILE A 15 12.42 -23.07 -31.39
CA ILE A 15 12.12 -23.46 -30.01
C ILE A 15 11.34 -22.29 -29.42
N ALA A 16 10.06 -22.50 -29.11
CA ALA A 16 9.30 -21.55 -28.32
C ALA A 16 9.86 -21.65 -26.90
N TYR A 17 10.58 -20.61 -26.47
CA TYR A 17 10.97 -20.47 -25.08
C TYR A 17 9.73 -20.15 -24.25
N GLY A 18 9.77 -20.45 -22.95
CA GLY A 18 8.75 -19.98 -22.02
C GLY A 18 8.61 -18.46 -22.16
N GLU A 19 7.40 -17.94 -22.04
CA GLU A 19 7.16 -16.50 -21.93
C GLU A 19 6.52 -16.28 -20.56
N ILE A 20 6.90 -15.20 -19.89
CA ILE A 20 6.25 -14.71 -18.68
C ILE A 20 5.77 -13.28 -18.95
N HIS A 21 4.56 -12.97 -18.50
CA HIS A 21 4.02 -11.62 -18.56
C HIS A 21 3.25 -11.27 -17.30
N VAL A 22 3.53 -10.11 -16.72
CA VAL A 22 2.80 -9.56 -15.58
C VAL A 22 1.80 -8.53 -16.09
N THR A 23 0.57 -8.60 -15.60
CA THR A 23 -0.48 -7.62 -15.92
C THR A 23 -1.15 -7.11 -14.66
N MET A 24 -1.49 -5.83 -14.66
CA MET A 24 -2.21 -5.16 -13.59
C MET A 24 -3.52 -4.59 -14.15
N GLN A 25 -4.51 -4.36 -13.29
CA GLN A 25 -5.77 -3.74 -13.70
C GLN A 25 -5.61 -2.24 -14.03
N LYS A 26 -4.59 -1.61 -13.46
CA LYS A 26 -4.23 -0.21 -13.62
C LYS A 26 -2.77 0.00 -13.25
N GLU A 27 -2.23 1.16 -13.60
CA GLU A 27 -0.82 1.50 -13.40
C GLU A 27 -0.61 2.59 -12.34
N THR A 28 -1.68 3.20 -11.82
CA THR A 28 -1.60 4.19 -10.74
C THR A 28 -2.47 3.74 -9.56
N PHE A 29 -1.85 3.68 -8.38
CA PHE A 29 -2.47 3.25 -7.14
C PHE A 29 -2.37 4.37 -6.10
N GLY A 30 -3.48 4.61 -5.39
CA GLY A 30 -3.53 5.41 -4.20
C GLY A 30 -3.20 4.60 -2.95
N TYR A 31 -3.05 5.30 -1.83
CA TYR A 31 -2.92 4.65 -0.53
C TYR A 31 -4.17 3.81 -0.20
N CYS A 32 -3.91 2.68 0.44
CA CYS A 32 -4.86 1.63 0.80
C CYS A 32 -5.53 0.86 -0.32
N GLU A 33 -5.08 1.08 -1.56
CA GLU A 33 -5.36 0.13 -2.63
C GLU A 33 -4.41 -1.06 -2.57
N ARG A 34 -4.86 -2.18 -3.14
CA ARG A 34 -4.09 -3.44 -3.20
C ARG A 34 -3.44 -3.58 -4.57
N LEU A 35 -2.14 -3.82 -4.59
CA LEU A 35 -1.37 -4.11 -5.79
C LEU A 35 -1.65 -5.56 -6.26
N ASN A 36 -2.83 -5.77 -6.82
CA ASN A 36 -3.21 -7.05 -7.41
C ASN A 36 -2.68 -7.12 -8.85
N TYR A 37 -2.03 -8.23 -9.20
CA TYR A 37 -1.53 -8.48 -10.55
C TYR A 37 -1.76 -9.94 -10.95
N THR A 38 -1.60 -10.24 -12.23
CA THR A 38 -1.70 -11.60 -12.77
C THR A 38 -0.42 -11.94 -13.51
N ILE A 39 0.16 -13.08 -13.19
CA ILE A 39 1.28 -13.66 -13.93
C ILE A 39 0.71 -14.60 -14.99
N THR A 40 1.03 -14.35 -16.25
CA THR A 40 0.70 -15.23 -17.37
C THR A 40 1.97 -15.91 -17.84
N VAL A 41 1.93 -17.23 -18.05
CA VAL A 41 3.05 -18.00 -18.60
C VAL A 41 2.60 -18.76 -19.85
N SER A 42 3.50 -19.00 -20.80
CA SER A 42 3.20 -19.83 -21.98
C SER A 42 3.19 -21.33 -21.68
N GLU A 43 3.90 -21.76 -20.62
CA GLU A 43 3.99 -23.15 -20.17
C GLU A 43 4.12 -23.22 -18.63
N VAL A 44 3.53 -24.26 -18.02
CA VAL A 44 3.70 -24.56 -16.60
C VAL A 44 4.82 -25.59 -16.43
N THR A 45 5.97 -25.17 -15.91
CA THR A 45 7.17 -26.01 -15.75
C THR A 45 7.23 -26.72 -14.39
N GLY A 46 6.39 -26.31 -13.43
CA GLY A 46 6.44 -26.76 -12.03
C GLY A 46 7.44 -26.00 -11.15
N GLU A 47 8.18 -25.05 -11.72
CA GLU A 47 9.02 -24.12 -10.95
C GLU A 47 8.18 -23.05 -10.22
N ILE A 48 8.86 -22.26 -9.39
CA ILE A 48 8.27 -21.13 -8.66
C ILE A 48 8.72 -19.84 -9.36
N ALA A 49 7.78 -18.91 -9.59
CA ALA A 49 8.14 -17.57 -10.02
C ALA A 49 8.66 -16.75 -8.85
N ILE A 50 9.73 -15.99 -9.07
CA ILE A 50 10.32 -15.10 -8.07
C ILE A 50 9.97 -13.67 -8.43
N ILE A 51 9.29 -12.99 -7.52
CA ILE A 51 8.90 -11.58 -7.69
C ILE A 51 9.72 -10.67 -6.78
N HIS A 52 10.14 -9.54 -7.32
CA HIS A 52 10.69 -8.41 -6.57
C HIS A 52 9.89 -7.14 -6.86
N ILE A 53 9.58 -6.38 -5.83
CA ILE A 53 9.02 -5.03 -5.98
C ILE A 53 10.13 -4.04 -5.67
N ARG A 54 10.47 -3.19 -6.64
CA ARG A 54 11.51 -2.17 -6.51
C ARG A 54 10.95 -0.77 -6.58
N ASP A 55 11.52 0.14 -5.81
CA ASP A 55 11.28 1.58 -5.98
C ASP A 55 12.15 2.18 -7.10
N ALA A 56 11.94 3.47 -7.39
CA ALA A 56 12.72 4.22 -8.37
C ALA A 56 14.23 4.33 -8.03
N ALA A 57 14.62 4.12 -6.77
CA ALA A 57 16.01 4.08 -6.33
C ALA A 57 16.62 2.66 -6.43
N ASN A 58 15.91 1.70 -7.03
CA ASN A 58 16.26 0.29 -7.11
C ASN A 58 16.36 -0.42 -5.74
N VAL A 59 15.79 0.17 -4.69
CA VAL A 59 15.64 -0.53 -3.41
C VAL A 59 14.56 -1.59 -3.60
N SER A 60 14.94 -2.84 -3.36
CA SER A 60 14.11 -4.00 -3.65
C SER A 60 13.51 -4.62 -2.39
N SER A 61 12.31 -5.18 -2.54
CA SER A 61 11.74 -6.10 -1.57
C SER A 61 12.59 -7.37 -1.43
N SER A 62 12.35 -8.13 -0.37
CA SER A 62 12.72 -9.55 -0.36
C SER A 62 12.03 -10.29 -1.51
N ALA A 63 12.62 -11.42 -1.92
CA ALA A 63 12.03 -12.29 -2.93
C ALA A 63 10.66 -12.80 -2.48
N ILE A 64 9.65 -12.67 -3.34
CA ILE A 64 8.29 -13.15 -3.11
C ILE A 64 8.08 -14.39 -4.01
N PRO A 65 8.10 -15.62 -3.44
CA PRO A 65 7.91 -16.83 -4.21
C PRO A 65 6.43 -17.06 -4.54
N ILE A 66 6.11 -17.21 -5.82
CA ILE A 66 4.76 -17.46 -6.34
C ILE A 66 4.72 -18.82 -7.05
N PRO A 67 4.01 -19.82 -6.51
CA PRO A 67 3.81 -21.09 -7.21
C PRO A 67 3.00 -20.90 -8.49
N ILE A 68 3.51 -21.42 -9.61
CA ILE A 68 2.81 -21.38 -10.90
C ILE A 68 2.23 -22.76 -11.18
N SER A 69 0.90 -22.88 -11.05
CA SER A 69 0.15 -24.13 -11.27
C SER A 69 -0.77 -24.06 -12.48
N SER A 70 -0.87 -22.90 -13.12
CA SER A 70 -1.70 -22.66 -14.30
C SER A 70 -1.13 -21.52 -15.14
N LEU A 71 -1.56 -21.44 -16.42
CA LEU A 71 -1.09 -20.43 -17.36
C LEU A 71 -1.41 -19.00 -16.94
N GLN A 72 -2.41 -18.79 -16.09
CA GLN A 72 -2.74 -17.50 -15.51
C GLN A 72 -2.86 -17.64 -14.00
N THR A 73 -1.96 -16.98 -13.28
CA THR A 73 -1.88 -17.03 -11.82
C THR A 73 -2.19 -15.64 -11.26
N PRO A 74 -3.42 -15.40 -10.77
CA PRO A 74 -3.73 -14.17 -10.05
C PRO A 74 -2.96 -14.11 -8.73
N VAL A 75 -2.34 -12.97 -8.46
CA VAL A 75 -1.57 -12.71 -7.25
C VAL A 75 -2.24 -11.58 -6.48
N PRO A 76 -3.06 -11.90 -5.45
CA PRO A 76 -3.65 -10.89 -4.60
C PRO A 76 -2.59 -10.31 -3.64
N ALA A 77 -2.59 -8.99 -3.45
CA ALA A 77 -1.72 -8.37 -2.46
C ALA A 77 -2.19 -8.74 -1.05
N PRO A 78 -1.31 -9.23 -0.15
CA PRO A 78 -1.69 -9.60 1.21
C PRO A 78 -2.11 -8.38 2.04
N PHE A 79 -1.46 -7.24 1.82
CA PHE A 79 -1.74 -5.96 2.45
C PHE A 79 -1.93 -4.87 1.39
N ALA A 80 -2.53 -3.75 1.81
CA ALA A 80 -2.69 -2.59 0.97
C ALA A 80 -1.41 -1.72 0.96
N LEU A 81 -1.32 -0.79 0.01
CA LEU A 81 -0.23 0.18 -0.05
C LEU A 81 -0.44 1.26 1.02
N GLU A 82 0.25 1.15 2.15
CA GLU A 82 0.10 2.04 3.31
C GLU A 82 1.26 3.05 3.43
N TYR A 83 0.97 4.24 3.98
CA TYR A 83 1.98 5.25 4.31
C TYR A 83 2.18 5.36 5.82
N PRO A 84 3.44 5.37 6.31
CA PRO A 84 4.62 4.68 5.76
C PRO A 84 4.41 3.15 5.69
N PRO A 85 5.26 2.37 4.97
CA PRO A 85 6.56 2.77 4.39
C PRO A 85 6.51 3.20 2.92
N PHE A 86 5.40 3.00 2.21
CA PHE A 86 5.35 3.27 0.76
C PHE A 86 5.30 4.77 0.48
N LYS A 87 6.26 5.28 -0.29
CA LYS A 87 6.29 6.69 -0.69
C LYS A 87 5.63 6.84 -2.04
N ASN A 88 5.17 8.04 -2.35
CA ASN A 88 4.77 8.36 -3.71
C ASN A 88 5.96 8.17 -4.67
N GLY A 89 5.65 7.72 -5.88
CA GLY A 89 6.59 7.61 -6.98
C GLY A 89 6.45 6.32 -7.75
N THR A 90 7.40 6.11 -8.65
CA THR A 90 7.45 4.97 -9.55
C THR A 90 8.01 3.74 -8.87
N TYR A 91 7.36 2.60 -9.13
CA TYR A 91 7.75 1.27 -8.69
C TYR A 91 7.73 0.29 -9.86
N HIS A 92 8.40 -0.83 -9.68
CA HIS A 92 8.49 -1.90 -10.67
C HIS A 92 8.18 -3.25 -10.02
N ILE A 93 7.48 -4.11 -10.74
CA ILE A 93 7.37 -5.54 -10.43
C ILE A 93 8.30 -6.27 -11.39
N ASP A 94 9.36 -6.88 -10.87
CA ASP A 94 10.20 -7.79 -11.62
C ASP A 94 9.76 -9.22 -11.35
N ALA A 95 9.49 -9.95 -12.41
CA ALA A 95 9.15 -11.36 -12.34
C ALA A 95 10.20 -12.20 -13.05
N GLN A 96 10.61 -13.29 -12.41
CA GLN A 96 11.45 -14.30 -13.02
C GLN A 96 10.77 -15.66 -12.93
N TYR A 97 10.75 -16.42 -14.02
CA TYR A 97 10.21 -17.78 -14.05
C TYR A 97 10.94 -18.62 -15.09
N SER A 98 11.49 -19.77 -14.70
CA SER A 98 12.15 -20.70 -15.63
C SER A 98 13.25 -20.07 -16.51
N GLY A 99 13.96 -19.07 -15.96
CA GLY A 99 15.02 -18.33 -16.66
C GLY A 99 14.56 -17.13 -17.48
N GLU A 100 13.25 -16.94 -17.61
CA GLU A 100 12.62 -15.83 -18.33
C GLU A 100 12.23 -14.71 -17.39
N TYR A 101 12.12 -13.49 -17.91
CA TYR A 101 11.93 -12.28 -17.12
C TYR A 101 10.84 -11.39 -17.72
N ASP A 102 10.10 -10.72 -16.84
CA ASP A 102 9.27 -9.57 -17.20
C ASP A 102 9.41 -8.48 -16.14
N THR A 103 9.33 -7.23 -16.57
CA THR A 103 9.32 -6.08 -15.68
C THR A 103 8.23 -5.13 -16.10
N VAL A 104 7.30 -4.85 -15.18
CA VAL A 104 6.22 -3.88 -15.37
C VAL A 104 6.32 -2.75 -14.38
N GLN A 105 5.90 -1.56 -14.80
CA GLN A 105 5.94 -0.35 -14.00
C GLN A 105 4.54 0.00 -13.45
N PHE A 106 4.50 0.53 -12.23
CA PHE A 106 3.33 1.20 -11.67
C PHE A 106 3.74 2.42 -10.84
N GLU A 107 2.79 3.24 -10.45
CA GLU A 107 3.00 4.44 -9.65
C GLU A 107 2.13 4.42 -8.40
N ILE A 108 2.74 4.80 -7.27
CA ILE A 108 2.01 5.15 -6.05
C ILE A 108 1.85 6.66 -6.05
N ALA A 109 0.59 7.13 -6.03
CA ALA A 109 0.27 8.54 -6.03
C ALA A 109 -0.64 8.90 -4.85
N ASP A 110 -0.51 10.13 -4.37
CA ASP A 110 -1.43 10.68 -3.39
C ASP A 110 -2.70 11.13 -4.12
N LEU A 111 -3.70 10.25 -4.13
CA LEU A 111 -4.98 10.47 -4.81
C LEU A 111 -6.00 11.20 -3.92
N GLY A 112 -5.58 11.76 -2.78
CA GLY A 112 -6.49 12.36 -1.80
C GLY A 112 -7.31 11.34 -1.00
N ILE A 113 -6.97 10.05 -1.10
CA ILE A 113 -7.62 8.99 -0.35
C ILE A 113 -7.07 9.05 1.08
N VAL A 114 -7.92 9.44 2.02
CA VAL A 114 -7.61 9.34 3.44
C VAL A 114 -7.72 7.89 3.84
N CYS A 115 -6.61 7.33 4.32
CA CYS A 115 -6.59 5.98 4.85
C CYS A 115 -5.65 5.85 6.04
N LEU A 116 -6.09 5.13 7.05
CA LEU A 116 -5.32 4.80 8.24
C LEU A 116 -4.81 3.35 8.14
N PRO A 117 -3.50 3.12 8.33
CA PRO A 117 -2.95 1.78 8.40
C PRO A 117 -3.68 0.89 9.40
N ASN A 118 -3.76 -0.41 9.12
CA ASN A 118 -4.49 -1.33 9.99
C ASN A 118 -3.95 -1.35 11.44
N ASP A 119 -2.64 -1.16 11.61
CA ASP A 119 -2.00 -1.09 12.93
C ASP A 119 -2.40 0.16 13.74
N THR A 120 -2.90 1.22 13.09
CA THR A 120 -3.41 2.40 13.77
C THR A 120 -4.59 2.07 14.69
N LYS A 121 -5.33 0.99 14.42
CA LYS A 121 -6.43 0.53 15.28
C LYS A 121 -6.01 0.32 16.73
N ASN A 122 -4.83 -0.25 16.95
CA ASN A 122 -4.34 -0.48 18.31
C ASN A 122 -3.99 0.84 19.02
N ILE A 123 -3.48 1.82 18.27
CA ILE A 123 -3.17 3.16 18.79
C ILE A 123 -4.46 3.87 19.22
N VAL A 124 -5.49 3.87 18.36
CA VAL A 124 -6.78 4.51 18.67
C VAL A 124 -7.44 3.83 19.87
N LEU A 125 -7.42 2.50 19.95
CA LEU A 125 -7.99 1.78 21.10
C LEU A 125 -7.25 2.11 22.40
N ALA A 126 -5.92 2.22 22.37
CA ALA A 126 -5.15 2.63 23.53
C ALA A 126 -5.49 4.08 23.96
N TRP A 127 -5.69 4.98 23.00
CA TRP A 127 -6.10 6.36 23.26
C TRP A 127 -7.49 6.45 23.90
N VAL A 128 -8.47 5.77 23.33
CA VAL A 128 -9.84 5.68 23.86
C VAL A 128 -9.88 5.16 25.30
N GLN A 129 -8.96 4.26 25.66
CA GLN A 129 -8.84 3.70 27.00
C GLN A 129 -8.03 4.58 27.96
N GLY A 130 -7.57 5.76 27.51
CA GLY A 130 -6.73 6.68 28.29
C GLY A 130 -5.29 6.18 28.48
N GLY A 131 -4.85 5.19 27.70
CA GLY A 131 -3.51 4.62 27.75
C GLY A 131 -2.43 5.47 27.06
N ILE A 132 -2.83 6.39 26.18
CA ILE A 132 -1.96 7.38 25.53
C ILE A 132 -2.63 8.76 25.52
N SER A 133 -1.85 9.84 25.51
CA SER A 133 -2.37 11.21 25.53
C SER A 133 -2.98 11.61 24.18
N ASP A 134 -3.84 12.64 24.20
CA ASP A 134 -4.43 13.22 23.00
C ASP A 134 -3.37 13.77 22.04
N GLY A 135 -2.31 14.40 22.56
CA GLY A 135 -1.18 14.83 21.75
C GLY A 135 -0.45 13.67 21.08
N PHE A 136 -0.27 12.55 21.77
CA PHE A 136 0.36 11.38 21.16
C PHE A 136 -0.52 10.81 20.04
N MET A 137 -1.83 10.75 20.27
CA MET A 137 -2.79 10.30 19.26
C MET A 137 -2.78 11.23 18.03
N ALA A 138 -2.80 12.54 18.25
CA ALA A 138 -2.75 13.55 17.20
C ALA A 138 -1.44 13.48 16.40
N ASP A 139 -0.29 13.31 17.05
CA ASP A 139 1.01 13.08 16.40
C ASP A 139 1.01 11.79 15.57
N ALA A 140 0.48 10.70 16.12
CA ALA A 140 0.36 9.44 15.39
C ALA A 140 -0.45 9.62 14.10
N LEU A 141 -1.61 10.27 14.16
CA LEU A 141 -2.42 10.55 12.97
C LEU A 141 -1.67 11.40 11.93
N GLN A 142 -0.92 12.43 12.36
CA GLN A 142 -0.09 13.23 11.44
C GLN A 142 0.99 12.41 10.73
N ARG A 143 1.56 11.41 11.41
CA ARG A 143 2.61 10.56 10.83
C ARG A 143 2.06 9.56 9.81
N TYR A 144 0.88 9.02 10.05
CA TYR A 144 0.26 8.02 9.16
C TYR A 144 -0.55 8.64 8.02
N VAL A 145 -1.11 9.83 8.24
CA VAL A 145 -1.99 10.48 7.27
C VAL A 145 -1.47 11.87 6.95
N LYS A 146 -0.93 11.99 5.74
CA LYS A 146 -0.39 13.24 5.19
C LYS A 146 -1.41 14.39 5.14
N HIS A 147 -2.72 14.08 5.16
CA HIS A 147 -3.81 15.04 5.13
C HIS A 147 -4.18 15.63 6.50
N VAL A 148 -3.50 15.23 7.59
CA VAL A 148 -3.77 15.78 8.92
C VAL A 148 -3.00 17.08 9.11
N GLU A 149 -3.73 18.19 9.21
CA GLU A 149 -3.20 19.56 9.24
C GLU A 149 -3.31 20.17 10.64
N ILE A 150 -2.46 19.72 11.58
CA ILE A 150 -2.32 20.39 12.89
C ILE A 150 -1.32 21.55 12.74
N PRO A 151 -1.70 22.79 13.08
CA PRO A 151 -0.92 23.99 12.76
C PRO A 151 0.28 24.23 13.69
N PHE A 152 0.69 23.23 14.45
CA PHE A 152 1.83 23.27 15.37
C PHE A 152 2.50 21.91 15.45
N GLU A 153 3.78 21.91 15.83
CA GLU A 153 4.55 20.68 16.02
C GLU A 153 4.24 20.05 17.38
N ILE A 154 3.99 18.75 17.41
CA ILE A 154 3.83 17.98 18.64
C ILE A 154 5.18 17.38 19.00
N THR A 155 5.67 17.70 20.18
CA THR A 155 6.96 17.25 20.71
C THR A 155 6.79 16.68 22.11
N GLU A 156 7.82 16.04 22.65
CA GLU A 156 7.82 15.54 24.03
C GLU A 156 7.44 16.62 25.07
N SER A 157 7.67 17.90 24.75
CA SER A 157 7.39 19.03 25.64
C SER A 157 5.92 19.45 25.70
N ASN A 158 5.11 19.14 24.67
CA ASN A 158 3.70 19.55 24.58
C ASN A 158 2.73 18.39 24.28
N VAL A 159 3.21 17.15 24.19
CA VAL A 159 2.39 15.96 23.89
C VAL A 159 1.30 15.67 24.93
N TYR A 160 1.44 16.20 26.15
CA TYR A 160 0.44 16.12 27.22
C TYR A 160 -0.40 17.39 27.36
N ASP A 161 0.01 18.45 26.68
CA ASP A 161 -0.66 19.74 26.68
C ASP A 161 -1.80 19.74 25.66
N VAL A 162 -1.61 19.09 24.50
CA VAL A 162 -2.67 18.91 23.50
C VAL A 162 -3.83 18.14 24.11
N ASN A 163 -5.04 18.69 23.98
CA ASN A 163 -6.28 18.11 24.47
C ASN A 163 -7.32 18.03 23.34
N LEU A 164 -7.92 16.84 23.18
CA LEU A 164 -9.02 16.57 22.28
C LEU A 164 -10.32 16.55 23.10
N PRO A 165 -11.41 17.19 22.65
CA PRO A 165 -12.69 17.14 23.36
C PRO A 165 -13.12 15.70 23.65
N GLY A 166 -13.57 15.38 24.87
CA GLY A 166 -13.81 13.99 25.29
C GLY A 166 -14.77 13.17 24.41
N TRP A 167 -15.70 13.83 23.72
CA TRP A 167 -16.59 13.16 22.76
C TRP A 167 -15.83 12.56 21.55
N THR A 168 -14.63 13.05 21.24
CA THR A 168 -13.79 12.53 20.14
C THR A 168 -13.34 11.09 20.39
N MET A 169 -13.18 10.66 21.65
CA MET A 169 -12.89 9.25 21.97
C MET A 169 -14.05 8.33 21.59
N THR A 170 -15.29 8.84 21.58
CA THR A 170 -16.44 8.08 21.07
C THR A 170 -16.31 7.87 19.56
N LEU A 171 -15.86 8.88 18.81
CA LEU A 171 -15.55 8.71 17.39
C LEU A 171 -14.41 7.73 17.16
N GLY A 172 -13.33 7.81 17.93
CA GLY A 172 -12.23 6.85 17.84
C GLY A 172 -12.70 5.40 18.09
N SER A 173 -13.63 5.21 19.03
CA SER A 173 -14.23 3.90 19.30
C SER A 173 -15.06 3.40 18.12
N LEU A 174 -15.92 4.26 17.56
CA LEU A 174 -16.75 3.92 16.41
C LEU A 174 -15.89 3.63 15.16
N TRP A 175 -14.85 4.41 14.93
CA TRP A 175 -13.88 4.17 13.87
C TRP A 175 -13.18 2.81 14.06
N ALA A 176 -12.73 2.50 15.27
CA ALA A 176 -12.11 1.20 15.56
C ALA A 176 -13.08 0.02 15.35
N LEU A 177 -14.38 0.24 15.49
CA LEU A 177 -15.43 -0.76 15.19
C LEU A 177 -15.80 -0.82 13.70
N GLY A 178 -15.31 0.12 12.87
CA GLY A 178 -15.64 0.23 11.44
C GLY A 178 -16.95 0.98 11.16
N GLU A 179 -17.51 1.65 12.16
CA GLU A 179 -18.76 2.44 12.05
C GLU A 179 -18.50 3.87 11.55
N VAL A 180 -17.25 4.33 11.62
CA VAL A 180 -16.79 5.63 11.10
C VAL A 180 -15.64 5.37 10.14
N SER A 181 -15.66 6.01 8.97
CA SER A 181 -14.60 5.88 7.97
C SER A 181 -13.34 6.65 8.34
N ASP A 182 -12.21 6.29 7.75
CA ASP A 182 -10.93 6.99 7.94
C ASP A 182 -11.07 8.49 7.59
N ALA A 183 -11.74 8.79 6.48
CA ALA A 183 -11.98 10.16 6.04
C ALA A 183 -12.79 10.96 7.07
N GLU A 184 -13.90 10.42 7.56
CA GLU A 184 -14.71 11.10 8.58
C GLU A 184 -13.94 11.33 9.89
N PHE A 185 -13.14 10.34 10.31
CA PHE A 185 -12.35 10.47 11.53
C PHE A 185 -11.28 11.57 11.41
N ILE A 186 -10.55 11.59 10.28
CA ILE A 186 -9.53 12.61 10.00
C ILE A 186 -10.14 13.99 9.78
N ASP A 187 -11.28 14.09 9.11
CA ASP A 187 -11.99 15.36 8.88
C ASP A 187 -12.37 16.04 10.21
N VAL A 188 -12.78 15.25 11.21
CA VAL A 188 -13.06 15.80 12.55
C VAL A 188 -11.79 16.33 13.21
N VAL A 189 -10.68 15.61 13.13
CA VAL A 189 -9.39 16.06 13.70
C VAL A 189 -8.94 17.35 13.01
N ASN A 190 -9.02 17.41 11.69
CA ASN A 190 -8.72 18.61 10.89
C ASN A 190 -9.64 19.78 11.25
N TYR A 191 -10.93 19.52 11.44
CA TYR A 191 -11.90 20.53 11.87
C TYR A 191 -11.51 21.13 13.23
N LEU A 192 -11.17 20.28 14.22
CA LEU A 192 -10.76 20.72 15.55
C LEU A 192 -9.48 21.57 15.48
N ALA A 193 -8.48 21.13 14.71
CA ALA A 193 -7.24 21.85 14.48
C ALA A 193 -7.51 23.24 13.87
N LYS A 194 -8.29 23.29 12.78
CA LYS A 194 -8.66 24.51 12.07
C LYS A 194 -9.45 25.50 12.94
N LYS A 195 -10.24 25.01 13.89
CA LYS A 195 -11.01 25.83 14.83
C LYS A 195 -10.21 26.25 16.07
N GLY A 196 -8.96 25.81 16.21
CA GLY A 196 -8.16 26.08 17.40
C GLY A 196 -8.69 25.39 18.65
N LEU A 197 -9.43 24.29 18.47
CA LEU A 197 -10.03 23.50 19.55
C LEU A 197 -9.08 22.42 20.08
N LEU A 198 -7.92 22.24 19.43
CA LEU A 198 -6.80 21.51 20.00
C LEU A 198 -6.09 22.45 20.96
N VAL A 199 -6.39 22.33 22.24
CA VAL A 199 -5.84 23.24 23.25
C VAL A 199 -4.55 22.64 23.79
N PRO A 200 -3.46 23.42 23.94
CA PRO A 200 -2.29 23.03 24.74
C PRO A 200 -2.56 23.00 26.26
N ASN A 201 -3.81 23.14 26.72
CA ASN A 201 -4.31 22.76 28.05
C ASN A 201 -5.76 23.26 28.17
N GLY A 202 -6.68 22.38 28.59
CA GLY A 202 -8.13 22.57 28.53
C GLY A 202 -8.69 23.89 29.08
N VAL A 203 -8.72 24.91 28.24
CA VAL A 203 -9.65 26.03 28.37
C VAL A 203 -10.86 25.65 27.53
N GLU A 204 -11.96 25.28 28.18
CA GLU A 204 -13.26 25.16 27.53
C GLU A 204 -13.48 26.38 26.64
N ALA A 205 -13.71 26.14 25.35
CA ALA A 205 -14.19 27.19 24.48
C ALA A 205 -15.57 27.61 25.03
N GLU A 206 -15.61 28.77 25.70
CA GLU A 206 -16.88 29.43 26.00
C GLU A 206 -17.61 29.67 24.68
N ILE A 207 -18.74 28.98 24.52
CA ILE A 207 -19.71 29.19 23.43
C ILE A 207 -20.77 30.18 23.91
#